data_AF-A0AAI8X3K5-F1
#
_entry.id   AF-A0AAI8X3K5-F1
#
_cell.length_a   1.000
_cell.length_b   1.000
_cell.length_c   1.000
_cell.angle_alpha   90.00
_cell.angle_beta   90.00
_cell.angle_gamma   90.00
#
_symmetry.space_group_name_H-M   'P 1'
#
loop_
_entity.id
_entity.type
_entity.pdbx_description
1 polymer ?
#
loop_
_entity_poly.entity_id
_entity_poly.type
_entity_poly.pdbx_seq_one_letter_code
_entity_poly.pdbx_strand_id
1 'polypeptide(L)'
;MGAAGAAVPDGHTRRAIVRLLLESGSITAGEIGDRLGLAAAGVRRHLDALIEAGDAESIAPAAWQHAGRGRPAKRYRLTSAGRAKLDHAYDDLAAAAMRQLREIGGEEAVQAFARQRIDAILAGVPGAASAADDDIEAAAQRIATALTKAGYVATTTQVGGPIHGVQICQHHCPVSHVAEEFPELCDAEQQAMAEVLGTHVQRLATIVNGDCACTTHVPLAQTAKAPSPRRHTTSNKGASL
;
A
#
# COMPACT_ATOMS: atom_id res chain seq x y z
N MET A 1 35.93 37.98 -19.43
CA MET A 1 35.66 36.55 -19.16
C MET A 1 34.63 36.46 -18.06
N GLY A 2 33.35 36.42 -18.43
CA GLY A 2 32.24 36.23 -17.48
C GLY A 2 31.82 34.77 -17.51
N ALA A 3 31.95 34.08 -16.38
CA ALA A 3 31.45 32.72 -16.23
C ALA A 3 29.93 32.78 -16.09
N ALA A 4 29.24 32.27 -17.11
CA ALA A 4 27.81 32.02 -17.08
C ALA A 4 27.51 30.97 -16.00
N GLY A 5 26.79 31.37 -14.95
CA GLY A 5 26.20 30.43 -14.00
C GLY A 5 25.15 29.62 -14.73
N ALA A 6 25.43 28.34 -14.95
CA ALA A 6 24.47 27.41 -15.52
C ALA A 6 23.18 27.42 -14.68
N ALA A 7 22.06 27.76 -15.30
CA ALA A 7 20.75 27.67 -14.67
C ALA A 7 20.47 26.19 -14.37
N VAL A 8 20.58 25.83 -13.09
CA VAL A 8 20.12 24.54 -12.58
C VAL A 8 18.62 24.46 -12.86
N PRO A 9 18.10 23.38 -13.47
CA PRO A 9 16.67 23.28 -13.76
C PRO A 9 15.88 23.44 -12.47
N ASP A 10 14.84 24.26 -12.51
CA ASP A 10 14.03 24.70 -11.35
C ASP A 10 13.57 23.53 -10.45
N GLY A 11 13.38 22.35 -11.06
CA GLY A 11 13.06 21.09 -10.37
C GLY A 11 14.17 20.51 -9.48
N HIS A 12 15.45 20.62 -9.85
CA HIS A 12 16.57 20.13 -9.01
C HIS A 12 16.72 20.96 -7.74
N THR A 13 16.56 22.28 -7.83
CA THR A 13 16.59 23.21 -6.70
C THR A 13 15.41 22.96 -5.77
N ARG A 14 14.19 22.83 -6.30
CA ARG A 14 13.00 22.50 -5.49
C ARG A 14 13.16 21.19 -4.73
N ARG A 15 13.69 20.14 -5.38
CA ARG A 15 13.93 18.83 -4.75
C ARG A 15 14.93 18.92 -3.60
N ALA A 16 16.01 19.68 -3.76
CA ALA A 16 17.00 19.90 -2.71
C ALA A 16 16.42 20.66 -1.50
N ILE A 17 15.54 21.65 -1.74
CA ILE A 17 14.84 22.39 -0.67
C ILE A 17 13.89 21.47 0.11
N VAL A 18 13.10 20.64 -0.59
CA VAL A 18 12.18 19.67 0.05
C VAL A 18 12.94 18.67 0.92
N ARG A 19 14.09 18.17 0.44
CA ARG A 19 14.97 17.28 1.22
C ARG A 19 15.44 17.94 2.54
N LEU A 20 15.88 19.20 2.49
CA LEU A 20 16.31 19.91 3.70
C LEU A 20 15.17 20.13 4.70
N LEU A 21 13.95 20.33 4.22
CA LEU A 21 12.75 20.42 5.07
C LEU A 21 12.41 19.08 5.74
N LEU A 22 12.67 17.94 5.07
CA LEU A 22 12.52 16.60 5.66
C LEU A 22 13.54 16.36 6.77
N GLU A 23 14.82 16.59 6.48
CA GLU A 23 15.94 16.24 7.36
C GLU A 23 16.00 17.11 8.62
N SER A 24 15.63 18.38 8.52
CA SER A 24 15.80 19.35 9.60
C SER A 24 14.53 19.56 10.45
N GLY A 25 13.40 18.97 10.06
CA GLY A 25 12.09 19.13 10.69
C GLY A 25 11.47 20.52 10.50
N SER A 26 12.21 21.58 10.82
CA SER A 26 11.90 22.97 10.44
C SER A 26 13.18 23.76 10.21
N ILE A 27 13.23 24.60 9.18
CA ILE A 27 14.44 25.32 8.76
C ILE A 27 14.09 26.70 8.17
N THR A 28 15.00 27.67 8.26
CA THR A 28 14.80 29.01 7.67
C THR A 28 15.26 29.05 6.21
N ALA A 29 14.73 30.02 5.45
CA ALA A 29 15.17 30.26 4.07
C ALA A 29 16.66 30.67 3.98
N GLY A 30 17.20 31.29 5.03
CA GLY A 30 18.62 31.64 5.12
C GLY A 30 19.49 30.39 5.26
N GLU A 31 19.18 29.51 6.22
CA GLU A 31 19.90 28.25 6.42
C GLU A 31 19.84 27.33 5.19
N ILE A 32 18.69 27.29 4.50
CA ILE A 32 18.59 26.56 3.22
C ILE A 32 19.50 27.20 2.16
N GLY A 33 19.52 28.53 2.08
CA GLY A 33 20.37 29.27 1.16
C GLY A 33 21.86 28.98 1.39
N ASP A 34 22.30 29.02 2.64
CA ASP A 34 23.69 28.75 3.03
C ASP A 34 24.11 27.32 2.68
N ARG A 35 23.23 26.33 2.89
CA ARG A 35 23.52 24.91 2.57
C ARG A 35 23.54 24.62 1.07
N LEU A 36 22.75 25.34 0.28
CA LEU A 36 22.60 25.10 -1.16
C LEU A 36 23.40 26.08 -2.03
N GLY A 37 24.08 27.06 -1.44
CA GLY A 37 24.76 28.13 -2.19
C GLY A 37 23.80 29.06 -2.93
N LEU A 38 22.59 29.25 -2.39
CA LEU A 38 21.51 30.02 -3.02
C LEU A 38 21.20 31.30 -2.24
N ALA A 39 20.83 32.35 -2.96
CA ALA A 39 20.31 33.56 -2.32
C ALA A 39 18.98 33.25 -1.61
N ALA A 40 18.83 33.72 -0.36
CA ALA A 40 17.61 33.50 0.43
C ALA A 40 16.33 33.99 -0.27
N ALA A 41 16.42 35.00 -1.14
CA ALA A 41 15.29 35.45 -1.96
C ALA A 41 14.83 34.40 -2.99
N GLY A 42 15.76 33.68 -3.62
CA GLY A 42 15.45 32.58 -4.54
C GLY A 42 14.82 31.40 -3.81
N VAL A 43 15.36 31.05 -2.64
CA VAL A 43 14.79 30.01 -1.78
C VAL A 43 13.36 30.35 -1.35
N ARG A 44 13.08 31.61 -0.97
CA ARG A 44 11.72 32.04 -0.60
C ARG A 44 10.72 31.84 -1.74
N ARG A 45 11.08 32.12 -2.99
CA ARG A 45 10.17 31.88 -4.13
C ARG A 45 9.76 30.41 -4.24
N HIS A 46 10.69 29.48 -4.03
CA HIS A 46 10.36 28.05 -4.03
C HIS A 46 9.51 27.65 -2.81
N LEU A 47 9.81 28.19 -1.63
CA LEU A 47 9.02 27.94 -0.42
C LEU A 47 7.60 28.50 -0.55
N ASP A 48 7.43 29.67 -1.15
CA ASP A 48 6.14 30.29 -1.38
C ASP A 48 5.30 29.43 -2.36
N ALA A 49 5.91 28.91 -3.43
CA ALA A 49 5.24 27.96 -4.33
C ALA A 49 4.84 26.64 -3.64
N LEU A 50 5.66 26.12 -2.72
CA LEU A 50 5.31 24.94 -1.93
C LEU A 50 4.18 25.24 -0.92
N ILE A 51 4.13 26.45 -0.38
CA ILE A 51 3.03 26.89 0.49
C ILE A 51 1.73 27.04 -0.30
N GLU A 52 1.80 27.65 -1.48
CA GLU A 52 0.65 27.80 -2.38
C GLU A 52 0.08 26.42 -2.81
N ALA A 53 0.95 25.44 -3.02
CA ALA A 53 0.57 24.06 -3.32
C ALA A 53 0.09 23.24 -2.09
N GLY A 54 0.14 23.81 -0.88
CA GLY A 54 -0.22 23.14 0.38
C GLY A 54 0.80 22.13 0.91
N ASP A 55 2.00 22.08 0.32
CA ASP A 55 3.05 21.09 0.61
C ASP A 55 3.97 21.52 1.75
N ALA A 56 4.09 22.82 1.97
CA ALA A 56 4.85 23.40 3.06
C ALA A 56 4.01 24.44 3.82
N GLU A 57 4.41 24.73 5.03
CA GLU A 57 3.83 25.80 5.83
C GLU A 57 4.92 26.63 6.52
N SER A 58 4.64 27.91 6.73
CA SER A 58 5.49 28.78 7.53
C SER A 58 5.05 28.75 8.98
N ILE A 59 5.98 28.46 9.89
CA ILE A 59 5.75 28.46 11.33
C ILE A 59 6.54 29.60 11.99
N ALA A 60 5.99 30.14 13.07
CA ALA A 60 6.73 31.04 13.94
C ALA A 60 7.85 30.25 14.66
N PRO A 61 9.05 30.83 14.81
CA PRO A 61 10.10 30.20 15.60
C PRO A 61 9.68 30.10 17.08
N ALA A 62 10.14 29.05 17.76
CA ALA A 62 9.88 28.92 19.19
C ALA A 62 10.63 30.00 19.99
N ALA A 63 10.12 30.37 21.17
CA ALA A 63 10.67 31.46 21.97
C ALA A 63 12.17 31.31 22.32
N TRP A 64 12.63 30.06 22.50
CA TRP A 64 14.04 29.73 22.78
C TRP A 64 14.94 29.76 21.54
N GLN A 65 14.37 29.87 20.34
CA GLN A 65 15.08 29.98 19.07
C GLN A 65 15.30 31.45 18.66
N HIS A 66 14.93 32.39 19.53
CA HIS A 66 15.26 33.81 19.38
C HIS A 66 16.71 34.07 19.77
N ALA A 67 17.63 33.92 18.82
CA ALA A 67 19.02 34.33 18.99
C ALA A 67 19.25 35.69 18.31
N GLY A 68 19.16 36.79 19.06
CA GLY A 68 19.64 38.12 18.63
C GLY A 68 18.61 39.25 18.59
N ARG A 69 19.04 40.43 18.12
CA ARG A 69 18.19 41.62 17.89
C ARG A 69 17.54 41.56 16.52
N GLY A 70 16.23 41.80 16.43
CA GLY A 70 15.47 41.91 15.18
C GLY A 70 14.22 41.03 15.15
N ARG A 71 13.43 41.13 14.07
CA ARG A 71 12.26 40.27 13.88
C ARG A 71 12.74 38.83 13.62
N PRO A 72 12.26 37.83 14.38
CA PRO A 72 12.67 36.44 14.19
C PRO A 72 12.40 35.95 12.76
N ALA A 73 13.34 35.19 12.19
CA ALA A 73 13.18 34.63 10.86
C ALA A 73 12.06 33.56 10.85
N LYS A 74 11.20 33.60 9.83
CA LYS A 74 10.19 32.54 9.60
C LYS A 74 10.90 31.21 9.38
N ARG A 75 10.37 30.15 9.99
CA ARG A 75 10.79 28.77 9.71
C ARG A 75 9.75 28.10 8.84
N TYR A 76 10.19 27.12 8.07
CA TYR A 76 9.38 26.39 7.13
C TYR A 76 9.48 24.91 7.45
N ARG A 77 8.38 24.17 7.28
CA ARG A 77 8.35 22.71 7.35
C ARG A 77 7.38 22.16 6.32
N LEU A 78 7.52 20.87 5.97
CA LEU A 78 6.52 20.19 5.16
C LEU A 78 5.26 19.92 5.96
N THR A 79 4.11 20.07 5.32
CA THR A 79 2.82 19.62 5.83
C THR A 79 2.72 18.10 5.76
N SER A 80 1.69 17.51 6.39
CA SER A 80 1.39 16.08 6.20
C SER A 80 1.11 15.75 4.73
N ALA A 81 0.37 16.62 4.02
CA ALA A 81 0.08 16.46 2.59
C ALA A 81 1.34 16.52 1.72
N GLY A 82 2.24 17.47 1.98
CA GLY A 82 3.51 17.57 1.26
C GLY A 82 4.45 16.40 1.53
N ARG A 83 4.36 15.77 2.71
CA ARG A 83 5.08 14.53 3.01
C ARG A 83 4.48 13.33 2.24
N ALA A 84 3.16 13.22 2.18
CA ALA A 84 2.49 12.14 1.43
C ALA A 84 2.78 12.19 -0.08
N LYS A 85 2.95 13.38 -0.67
CA LYS A 85 3.34 13.51 -2.08
C LYS A 85 4.74 12.97 -2.41
N LEU A 86 5.60 12.79 -1.41
CA LEU A 86 6.91 12.17 -1.58
C LEU A 86 6.83 10.64 -1.64
N ASP A 87 5.80 10.04 -1.02
CA ASP A 87 5.55 8.60 -1.14
C ASP A 87 5.24 8.24 -2.60
N HIS A 88 4.51 9.11 -3.31
CA HIS A 88 4.21 8.93 -4.74
C HIS A 88 5.43 8.98 -5.67
N ALA A 89 6.54 9.59 -5.26
CA ALA A 89 7.75 9.64 -6.09
C ALA A 89 8.44 8.27 -6.23
N TYR A 90 8.28 7.39 -5.23
CA TYR A 90 8.77 6.01 -5.34
C TYR A 90 7.85 5.16 -6.20
N ASP A 91 6.54 5.38 -6.12
CA ASP A 91 5.57 4.69 -6.97
C ASP A 91 5.77 5.08 -8.44
N ASP A 92 6.03 6.36 -8.74
CA ASP A 92 6.37 6.84 -10.08
C ASP A 92 7.65 6.18 -10.63
N LEU A 93 8.68 6.07 -9.79
CA LEU A 93 9.93 5.39 -10.16
C LEU A 93 9.70 3.90 -10.41
N ALA A 94 8.92 3.24 -9.55
CA ALA A 94 8.58 1.83 -9.69
C ALA A 94 7.77 1.58 -10.97
N ALA A 95 6.77 2.41 -11.26
CA ALA A 95 6.00 2.33 -12.50
C ALA A 95 6.90 2.58 -13.73
N ALA A 96 7.82 3.54 -13.66
CA ALA A 96 8.78 3.77 -14.74
C ALA A 96 9.70 2.56 -14.98
N ALA A 97 10.17 1.90 -13.91
CA ALA A 97 10.97 0.69 -14.02
C ALA A 97 10.16 -0.48 -14.62
N MET A 98 8.90 -0.63 -14.23
CA MET A 98 7.99 -1.65 -14.79
C MET A 98 7.70 -1.40 -16.28
N ARG A 99 7.50 -0.14 -16.69
CA ARG A 99 7.38 0.22 -18.11
C ARG A 99 8.63 -0.17 -18.89
N GLN A 100 9.81 0.15 -18.36
CA GLN A 100 11.08 -0.21 -18.99
C GLN A 100 11.28 -1.73 -19.08
N LEU A 101 10.86 -2.47 -18.05
CA LEU A 101 10.89 -3.93 -18.05
C LEU A 101 10.00 -4.50 -19.17
N ARG A 102 8.78 -3.98 -19.31
CA ARG A 102 7.85 -4.33 -20.40
C ARG A 102 8.45 -4.02 -21.78
N GLU A 103 9.10 -2.89 -21.94
CA GLU A 103 9.75 -2.52 -23.22
C GLU A 103 10.88 -3.47 -23.61
N ILE A 104 11.70 -3.91 -22.65
CA ILE A 104 12.87 -4.74 -22.92
C ILE A 104 12.50 -6.23 -23.03
N GLY A 105 11.62 -6.71 -22.14
CA GLY A 105 11.32 -8.12 -21.95
C GLY A 105 9.89 -8.53 -22.34
N GLY A 106 9.06 -7.60 -22.80
CA GLY A 106 7.66 -7.86 -23.13
C GLY A 106 6.78 -8.12 -21.90
N GLU A 107 5.55 -8.53 -22.16
CA GLU A 107 4.56 -8.83 -21.11
C GLU A 107 4.95 -10.01 -20.23
N GLU A 108 5.64 -11.01 -20.79
CA GLU A 108 6.11 -12.17 -20.02
C GLU A 108 7.09 -11.77 -18.92
N ALA A 109 7.94 -10.76 -19.15
CA ALA A 109 8.85 -10.26 -18.13
C ALA A 109 8.12 -9.58 -16.97
N VAL A 110 7.03 -8.85 -17.26
CA VAL A 110 6.16 -8.24 -16.24
C VAL A 110 5.47 -9.32 -15.42
N GLN A 111 4.90 -10.33 -16.07
CA GLN A 111 4.23 -11.46 -15.41
C GLN A 111 5.21 -12.25 -14.53
N ALA A 112 6.42 -12.52 -15.05
CA ALA A 112 7.47 -13.20 -14.30
C ALA A 112 7.92 -12.40 -13.07
N PHE A 113 8.07 -11.09 -13.20
CA PHE A 113 8.39 -10.21 -12.08
C PHE A 113 7.27 -10.20 -11.03
N ALA A 114 6.02 -10.03 -11.46
CA ALA A 114 4.86 -10.02 -10.57
C ALA A 114 4.76 -11.34 -9.78
N ARG A 115 4.97 -12.47 -10.46
CA ARG A 115 5.02 -13.79 -9.87
C ARG A 115 6.15 -13.94 -8.86
N GLN A 116 7.37 -13.60 -9.26
CA GLN A 116 8.55 -13.68 -8.38
C GLN A 116 8.36 -12.83 -7.12
N ARG A 117 7.76 -11.64 -7.24
CA ARG A 117 7.51 -10.75 -6.12
C ARG A 117 6.57 -11.39 -5.10
N ILE A 118 5.42 -11.91 -5.51
CA ILE A 118 4.48 -12.50 -4.55
C ILE A 118 5.02 -13.82 -3.97
N ASP A 119 5.70 -14.63 -4.78
CA ASP A 119 6.32 -15.87 -4.29
C ASP A 119 7.35 -15.57 -3.19
N ALA A 120 8.10 -14.47 -3.30
CA ALA A 120 9.02 -14.03 -2.26
C ALA A 120 8.31 -13.59 -0.97
N ILE A 121 7.13 -12.96 -1.08
CA ILE A 121 6.32 -12.56 0.08
C ILE A 121 5.71 -13.77 0.79
N LEU A 122 5.22 -14.74 0.03
CA LEU A 122 4.61 -15.96 0.55
C LEU A 122 5.62 -17.08 0.78
N ALA A 123 6.92 -16.80 0.60
CA ALA A 123 7.99 -17.76 0.82
C ALA A 123 7.94 -18.28 2.26
N GLY A 124 7.83 -19.60 2.40
CA GLY A 124 7.77 -20.25 3.71
C GLY A 124 6.43 -20.11 4.44
N VAL A 125 5.37 -19.60 3.78
CA VAL A 125 4.00 -19.71 4.29
C VAL A 125 3.52 -21.14 4.08
N PRO A 126 3.29 -21.93 5.14
CA PRO A 126 2.76 -23.28 4.99
C PRO A 126 1.33 -23.21 4.46
N GLY A 127 1.04 -23.99 3.42
CA GLY A 127 -0.32 -24.16 2.89
C GLY A 127 -1.26 -24.85 3.86
N ALA A 128 -2.52 -25.05 3.45
CA ALA A 128 -3.48 -25.80 4.25
C ALA A 128 -3.02 -27.26 4.44
N ALA A 129 -3.11 -27.79 5.66
CA ALA A 129 -2.66 -29.17 5.96
C ALA A 129 -3.63 -30.22 5.38
N SER A 130 -4.90 -29.86 5.23
CA SER A 130 -5.94 -30.66 4.60
C SER A 130 -7.00 -29.74 3.99
N ALA A 131 -8.01 -30.32 3.35
CA ALA A 131 -9.17 -29.58 2.84
C ALA A 131 -10.22 -29.26 3.93
N ALA A 132 -9.91 -29.50 5.22
CA ALA A 132 -10.77 -29.10 6.32
C ALA A 132 -10.81 -27.57 6.46
N ASP A 133 -11.99 -27.04 6.80
CA ASP A 133 -12.20 -25.59 6.89
C ASP A 133 -11.20 -24.90 7.83
N ASP A 134 -10.98 -25.46 9.03
CA ASP A 134 -10.04 -24.93 10.02
C ASP A 134 -8.60 -24.80 9.47
N ASP A 135 -8.18 -25.75 8.62
CA ASP A 135 -6.84 -25.74 8.02
C ASP A 135 -6.72 -24.66 6.93
N ILE A 136 -7.77 -24.46 6.13
CA ILE A 136 -7.85 -23.43 5.10
C ILE A 136 -7.89 -22.04 5.75
N GLU A 137 -8.70 -21.86 6.79
CA GLU A 137 -8.76 -20.62 7.56
C GLU A 137 -7.42 -20.29 8.20
N ALA A 138 -6.76 -21.27 8.81
CA ALA A 138 -5.43 -21.09 9.38
C ALA A 138 -4.40 -20.70 8.30
N ALA A 139 -4.49 -21.29 7.10
CA ALA A 139 -3.65 -20.90 5.96
C ALA A 139 -3.93 -19.46 5.49
N ALA A 140 -5.19 -19.06 5.39
CA ALA A 140 -5.58 -17.70 5.06
C ALA A 140 -5.03 -16.68 6.07
N GLN A 141 -5.07 -17.01 7.37
CA GLN A 141 -4.51 -16.17 8.43
C GLN A 141 -2.97 -16.06 8.33
N ARG A 142 -2.28 -17.13 7.91
CA ARG A 142 -0.83 -17.09 7.65
C ARG A 142 -0.49 -16.22 6.43
N ILE A 143 -1.29 -16.29 5.36
CA ILE A 143 -1.16 -15.41 4.19
C ILE A 143 -1.33 -13.94 4.60
N ALA A 144 -2.40 -13.60 5.34
CA ALA A 144 -2.62 -12.24 5.82
C ALA A 144 -1.45 -11.74 6.68
N THR A 145 -0.88 -12.61 7.51
CA THR A 145 0.30 -12.30 8.33
C THR A 145 1.54 -12.01 7.46
N ALA A 146 1.77 -12.80 6.41
CA ALA A 146 2.90 -12.61 5.50
C ALA A 146 2.78 -11.32 4.69
N LEU A 147 1.58 -11.04 4.17
CA LEU A 147 1.28 -9.78 3.49
C LEU A 147 1.49 -8.58 4.42
N THR A 148 1.05 -8.68 5.67
CA THR A 148 1.26 -7.61 6.66
C THR A 148 2.75 -7.34 6.91
N LYS A 149 3.57 -8.39 7.00
CA LYS A 149 5.03 -8.24 7.11
C LYS A 149 5.65 -7.59 5.86
N ALA A 150 5.03 -7.76 4.70
CA ALA A 150 5.44 -7.14 3.44
C ALA A 150 4.89 -5.71 3.24
N GLY A 151 4.26 -5.10 4.25
CA GLY A 151 3.80 -3.71 4.22
C GLY A 151 2.33 -3.52 3.79
N TYR A 152 1.57 -4.60 3.64
CA TYR A 152 0.12 -4.52 3.51
C TYR A 152 -0.52 -4.31 4.89
N VAL A 153 -1.78 -3.87 4.92
CA VAL A 153 -2.62 -3.97 6.13
C VAL A 153 -3.65 -5.05 5.87
N ALA A 154 -3.35 -6.29 6.25
CA ALA A 154 -4.17 -7.44 5.89
C ALA A 154 -4.85 -8.11 7.10
N THR A 155 -6.11 -8.51 6.94
CA THR A 155 -6.93 -9.20 7.95
C THR A 155 -7.66 -10.38 7.34
N THR A 156 -8.12 -11.32 8.17
CA THR A 156 -9.06 -12.36 7.76
C THR A 156 -10.37 -12.26 8.52
N THR A 157 -11.49 -12.49 7.82
CA THR A 157 -12.84 -12.45 8.40
C THR A 157 -13.66 -13.64 7.89
N GLN A 158 -14.24 -14.43 8.79
CA GLN A 158 -15.21 -15.47 8.43
C GLN A 158 -16.52 -14.81 7.95
N VAL A 159 -17.11 -15.36 6.90
CA VAL A 159 -18.37 -14.88 6.32
C VAL A 159 -19.37 -16.02 6.16
N GLY A 160 -20.54 -15.86 6.80
CA GLY A 160 -21.64 -16.84 6.79
C GLY A 160 -22.73 -16.58 5.75
N GLY A 161 -22.39 -15.95 4.62
CA GLY A 161 -23.35 -15.60 3.56
C GLY A 161 -23.83 -16.80 2.72
N PRO A 162 -24.46 -16.55 1.54
CA PRO A 162 -24.91 -17.61 0.63
C PRO A 162 -23.79 -18.57 0.23
N ILE A 163 -22.55 -18.07 0.21
CA ILE A 163 -21.32 -18.84 0.08
C ILE A 163 -20.56 -18.66 1.40
N HIS A 164 -20.44 -19.75 2.15
CA HIS A 164 -19.67 -19.80 3.38
C HIS A 164 -18.17 -19.75 3.03
N GLY A 165 -17.41 -18.94 3.78
CA GLY A 165 -15.98 -18.87 3.53
C GLY A 165 -15.23 -17.96 4.48
N VAL A 166 -13.94 -17.78 4.21
CA VAL A 166 -13.09 -16.77 4.84
C VAL A 166 -12.70 -15.73 3.79
N GLN A 167 -12.67 -14.47 4.18
CA GLN A 167 -12.19 -13.38 3.33
C GLN A 167 -10.83 -12.92 3.82
N ILE A 168 -9.87 -12.79 2.90
CA ILE A 168 -8.62 -12.08 3.11
C ILE A 168 -8.83 -10.65 2.61
N CYS A 169 -8.76 -9.67 3.51
CA CYS A 169 -8.95 -8.26 3.19
C CYS A 169 -7.62 -7.52 3.32
N GLN A 170 -7.25 -6.74 2.30
CA GLN A 170 -6.11 -5.82 2.35
C GLN A 170 -6.63 -4.39 2.34
N HIS A 171 -6.57 -3.72 3.49
CA HIS A 171 -6.99 -2.32 3.68
C HIS A 171 -5.94 -1.31 3.23
N HIS A 172 -4.73 -1.79 2.93
CA HIS A 172 -3.65 -1.03 2.31
C HIS A 172 -2.84 -1.98 1.43
N CYS A 173 -2.54 -1.55 0.20
CA CYS A 173 -1.67 -2.25 -0.74
C CYS A 173 -0.50 -1.33 -1.10
N PRO A 174 0.76 -1.68 -0.76
CA PRO A 174 1.92 -0.82 -0.99
C PRO A 174 2.31 -0.70 -2.47
N VAL A 175 1.60 -1.38 -3.37
CA VAL A 175 1.85 -1.30 -4.82
C VAL A 175 0.58 -0.95 -5.59
N SER A 176 -0.48 -0.45 -4.93
CA SER A 176 -1.75 -0.15 -5.60
C SER A 176 -1.58 0.82 -6.76
N HIS A 177 -0.75 1.87 -6.60
CA HIS A 177 -0.52 2.84 -7.67
C HIS A 177 0.19 2.23 -8.88
N VAL A 178 1.15 1.33 -8.67
CA VAL A 178 1.81 0.60 -9.76
C VAL A 178 0.84 -0.39 -10.41
N ALA A 179 0.00 -1.05 -9.61
CA ALA A 179 -0.98 -2.03 -10.09
C ALA A 179 -2.13 -1.41 -10.92
N GLU A 180 -2.32 -0.08 -10.87
CA GLU A 180 -3.23 0.63 -11.79
C GLU A 180 -2.80 0.49 -13.27
N GLU A 181 -1.49 0.49 -13.54
CA GLU A 181 -0.95 0.29 -14.89
C GLU A 181 -0.57 -1.18 -15.15
N PHE A 182 -0.22 -1.93 -14.11
CA PHE A 182 0.29 -3.30 -14.20
C PHE A 182 -0.58 -4.28 -13.40
N PRO A 183 -1.77 -4.68 -13.92
CA PRO A 183 -2.70 -5.57 -13.24
C PRO A 183 -2.13 -6.97 -12.98
N GLU A 184 -1.06 -7.37 -13.67
CA GLU A 184 -0.35 -8.63 -13.46
C GLU A 184 0.10 -8.81 -12.00
N LEU A 185 0.36 -7.71 -11.28
CA LEU A 185 0.67 -7.71 -9.85
C LEU A 185 -0.48 -8.26 -9.00
N CYS A 186 -1.71 -7.90 -9.34
CA CYS A 186 -2.92 -8.36 -8.64
C CYS A 186 -3.28 -9.80 -9.04
N ASP A 187 -3.11 -10.14 -10.32
CA ASP A 187 -3.41 -11.47 -10.84
C ASP A 187 -2.45 -12.52 -10.27
N ALA A 188 -1.14 -12.23 -10.28
CA ALA A 188 -0.13 -13.09 -9.68
C ALA A 188 -0.39 -13.28 -8.19
N GLU A 189 -0.78 -12.22 -7.48
CA GLU A 189 -1.14 -12.28 -6.07
C GLU A 189 -2.33 -13.23 -5.82
N GLN A 190 -3.41 -13.09 -6.59
CA GLN A 190 -4.58 -13.97 -6.46
C GLN A 190 -4.21 -15.43 -6.73
N GLN A 191 -3.43 -15.68 -7.78
CA GLN A 191 -3.01 -17.02 -8.17
C GLN A 191 -2.13 -17.68 -7.09
N ALA A 192 -1.17 -16.94 -6.54
CA ALA A 192 -0.31 -17.45 -5.47
C ALA A 192 -1.09 -17.74 -4.18
N MET A 193 -2.10 -16.91 -3.84
CA MET A 193 -3.00 -17.22 -2.72
C MET A 193 -3.77 -18.53 -2.94
N ALA A 194 -4.33 -18.73 -4.14
CA ALA A 194 -5.04 -19.96 -4.48
C ALA A 194 -4.16 -21.21 -4.34
N GLU A 195 -2.91 -21.12 -4.79
CA GLU A 195 -1.93 -22.20 -4.68
C GLU A 195 -1.58 -22.54 -3.23
N VAL A 196 -1.34 -21.53 -2.38
CA VAL A 196 -1.05 -21.75 -0.95
C VAL A 196 -2.27 -22.32 -0.22
N LEU A 197 -3.47 -21.86 -0.56
CA LEU A 197 -4.71 -22.34 0.07
C LEU A 197 -5.13 -23.72 -0.44
N GLY A 198 -4.67 -24.14 -1.62
CA GLY A 198 -5.08 -25.40 -2.24
C GLY A 198 -6.54 -25.41 -2.70
N THR A 199 -7.16 -24.24 -2.82
CA THR A 199 -8.55 -24.08 -3.29
C THR A 199 -8.66 -22.83 -4.16
N HIS A 200 -9.72 -22.76 -4.97
CA HIS A 200 -10.01 -21.58 -5.75
C HIS A 200 -10.28 -20.37 -4.83
N VAL A 201 -9.91 -19.17 -5.29
CA VAL A 201 -10.23 -17.91 -4.61
C VAL A 201 -10.81 -16.90 -5.59
N GLN A 202 -11.75 -16.09 -5.11
CA GLN A 202 -12.42 -15.08 -5.91
C GLN A 202 -12.10 -13.68 -5.39
N ARG A 203 -11.53 -12.83 -6.25
CA ARG A 203 -11.43 -11.39 -5.97
C ARG A 203 -12.82 -10.76 -6.06
N LEU A 204 -13.26 -10.09 -5.00
CA LEU A 204 -14.54 -9.41 -4.90
C LEU A 204 -14.43 -7.88 -5.03
N ALA A 205 -13.31 -7.32 -4.59
CA ALA A 205 -13.05 -5.88 -4.55
C ALA A 205 -11.55 -5.63 -4.66
N THR A 206 -11.16 -4.45 -5.16
CA THR A 206 -9.76 -4.02 -5.31
C THR A 206 -9.62 -2.53 -5.08
N ILE A 207 -8.59 -2.13 -4.33
CA ILE A 207 -8.23 -0.71 -4.12
C ILE A 207 -8.00 0.03 -5.45
N VAL A 208 -7.41 -0.65 -6.45
CA VAL A 208 -7.19 -0.11 -7.80
C VAL A 208 -8.49 0.33 -8.48
N ASN A 209 -9.60 -0.36 -8.22
CA ASN A 209 -10.92 0.01 -8.75
C ASN A 209 -11.65 1.05 -7.87
N GLY A 210 -10.99 1.60 -6.86
CA GLY A 210 -11.57 2.59 -5.94
C GLY A 210 -12.30 2.01 -4.73
N ASP A 211 -12.22 0.69 -4.50
CA ASP A 211 -12.78 0.08 -3.30
C ASP A 211 -11.96 0.45 -2.05
N CYS A 212 -12.59 0.41 -0.88
CA CYS A 212 -11.92 0.71 0.39
C CYS A 212 -10.89 -0.35 0.81
N ALA A 213 -10.95 -1.55 0.24
CA ALA A 213 -10.02 -2.65 0.47
C ALA A 213 -10.03 -3.64 -0.69
N CYS A 214 -8.91 -4.31 -0.94
CA CYS A 214 -8.93 -5.52 -1.75
C CYS A 214 -9.55 -6.64 -0.93
N THR A 215 -10.50 -7.39 -1.49
CA THR A 215 -11.17 -8.49 -0.80
C THR A 215 -11.08 -9.76 -1.65
N THR A 216 -10.46 -10.79 -1.12
CA THR A 216 -10.37 -12.11 -1.74
C THR A 216 -11.17 -13.10 -0.90
N HIS A 217 -12.20 -13.69 -1.50
CA HIS A 217 -13.02 -14.71 -0.87
C HIS A 217 -12.45 -16.11 -1.14
N VAL A 218 -12.32 -16.87 -0.05
CA VAL A 218 -11.89 -18.26 -0.05
C VAL A 218 -13.10 -19.09 0.39
N PRO A 219 -13.67 -19.94 -0.49
CA PRO A 219 -14.80 -20.77 -0.14
C PRO A 219 -14.37 -21.86 0.84
N LEU A 220 -15.23 -22.14 1.81
CA LEU A 220 -15.08 -23.22 2.78
C LEU A 220 -16.21 -24.24 2.55
N ALA A 221 -15.94 -25.52 2.78
CA ALA A 221 -16.94 -26.55 2.55
C ALA A 221 -17.96 -26.50 3.68
N GLN A 222 -19.25 -26.31 3.38
CA GLN A 222 -20.27 -26.48 4.43
C GLN A 222 -20.05 -27.84 5.10
N THR A 223 -19.76 -27.82 6.41
CA THR A 223 -20.02 -28.97 7.27
C THR A 223 -21.52 -29.23 7.18
N ALA A 224 -21.92 -30.07 6.23
CA ALA A 224 -23.25 -30.63 6.20
C ALA A 224 -23.37 -31.45 7.49
N LYS A 225 -23.87 -30.81 8.56
CA LYS A 225 -24.31 -31.51 9.75
C LYS A 225 -25.42 -32.44 9.27
N ALA A 226 -25.08 -33.70 9.05
CA ALA A 226 -26.01 -34.71 8.59
C ALA A 226 -27.28 -34.62 9.45
N PRO A 227 -28.47 -34.50 8.86
CA PRO A 227 -29.70 -34.54 9.63
C PRO A 227 -29.70 -35.84 10.43
N SER A 228 -29.73 -35.73 11.76
CA SER A 228 -29.92 -36.87 12.64
C SER A 228 -31.13 -37.67 12.13
N PRO A 229 -31.03 -38.99 11.94
CA PRO A 229 -32.14 -39.78 11.44
C PRO A 229 -33.31 -39.63 12.41
N ARG A 230 -34.35 -38.88 12.01
CA ARG A 230 -35.59 -38.80 12.75
C ARG A 230 -36.15 -40.22 12.84
N ARG A 231 -36.19 -40.78 14.04
CA ARG A 231 -36.92 -42.02 14.32
C ARG A 231 -38.38 -41.81 13.91
N HIS A 232 -38.80 -42.48 12.85
CA HIS A 232 -40.22 -42.65 12.55
C HIS A 232 -40.82 -43.55 13.62
N THR A 233 -41.57 -42.96 14.56
CA THR A 233 -42.48 -43.73 15.42
C THR A 233 -43.77 -43.98 14.64
N THR A 234 -43.87 -45.15 14.00
CA THR A 234 -45.15 -45.64 13.50
C THR A 234 -45.98 -46.14 14.68
N SER A 235 -46.99 -45.37 15.07
CA SER A 235 -48.03 -45.80 16.00
C SER A 235 -49.06 -46.63 15.22
N ASN A 236 -49.02 -47.96 15.36
CA ASN A 236 -50.11 -48.83 14.94
C ASN A 236 -51.20 -48.79 16.02
N LYS A 237 -52.23 -47.97 15.83
CA LYS A 237 -53.53 -48.19 16.47
C LYS A 237 -54.37 -49.06 15.55
N GLY A 238 -54.49 -50.33 15.90
CA GLY A 238 -55.52 -51.21 15.38
C GLY A 238 -56.90 -50.72 15.83
N ALA A 239 -57.85 -50.69 14.90
CA ALA A 239 -59.26 -50.61 15.18
C ALA A 239 -59.89 -51.91 14.68
N SER A 240 -60.30 -52.74 15.63
CA SER A 240 -61.20 -53.87 15.41
C SER A 240 -62.63 -53.37 15.25
N LEU A 241 -63.36 -53.94 14.30
CA LEU A 241 -64.80 -54.17 14.34
C LEU A 241 -65.05 -55.59 13.85
#